data_AF-A0A4Q0P090-F1
#
_entry.id   AF-A0A4Q0P090-F1
#
_cell.length_a   1.000
_cell.length_b   1.000
_cell.length_c   1.000
_cell.angle_alpha   90.00
_cell.angle_beta   90.00
_cell.angle_gamma   90.00
#
_symmetry.space_group_name_H-M   'P 1'
#
loop_
_entity.id
_entity.type
_entity.pdbx_description
1 polymer ?
#
loop_
_entity_poly.entity_id
_entity_poly.type
_entity_poly.pdbx_seq_one_letter_code
_entity_poly.pdbx_strand_id
1 'polypeptide(L)'
;MKVKLKQLLGLWRFTDDNLVIDFYVRQFDERTQTGLSFFTVCPKGNGEQETNYEWQGIPVVLNTPNELASIEIDNLTASETDSKYQDIKIWSFEINQMTLQFGDGTRIEFQKRL
;
A
#
# COMPACT_ATOMS: atom_id res chain seq x y z
N MET A 1 -16.16 -8.07 2.57
CA MET A 1 -14.99 -8.81 2.05
C MET A 1 -14.04 -9.05 3.22
N LYS A 2 -13.40 -10.22 3.35
CA LYS A 2 -12.42 -10.48 4.41
C LYS A 2 -11.03 -10.65 3.79
N VAL A 3 -10.17 -9.65 3.95
CA VAL A 3 -8.81 -9.63 3.40
C VAL A 3 -7.83 -10.03 4.50
N LYS A 4 -6.87 -10.90 4.18
CA LYS A 4 -5.78 -11.31 5.05
C LYS A 4 -4.47 -10.70 4.58
N LEU A 5 -3.60 -10.31 5.51
CA LEU A 5 -2.29 -9.73 5.19
C LEU A 5 -1.47 -10.60 4.22
N LYS A 6 -1.48 -11.93 4.40
CA LYS A 6 -0.79 -12.88 3.50
C LYS A 6 -1.18 -12.71 2.02
N GLN A 7 -2.41 -12.30 1.73
CA GLN A 7 -2.86 -12.09 0.35
C GLN A 7 -2.20 -10.86 -0.29
N LEU A 8 -1.82 -9.88 0.52
CA LEU A 8 -1.13 -8.66 0.11
C LEU A 8 0.37 -8.89 -0.11
N LEU A 9 0.93 -10.05 0.24
CA LEU A 9 2.34 -10.36 0.05
C LEU A 9 2.76 -10.16 -1.42
N GLY A 10 3.86 -9.45 -1.63
CA GLY A 10 4.39 -9.10 -2.95
C GLY A 10 4.30 -7.61 -3.27
N LEU A 11 4.83 -7.25 -4.43
CA LEU A 11 4.84 -5.88 -4.94
C LEU A 11 3.53 -5.57 -5.69
N TRP A 12 2.83 -4.53 -5.26
CA TRP A 12 1.68 -3.97 -5.94
C TRP A 12 2.10 -2.64 -6.53
N ARG A 13 1.97 -2.51 -7.85
CA ARG A 13 2.45 -1.32 -8.57
C ARG A 13 1.32 -0.69 -9.38
N PHE A 14 1.15 0.61 -9.17
CA PHE A 14 0.46 1.49 -10.10
C PHE A 14 1.49 2.24 -10.94
N THR A 15 1.12 2.54 -12.18
CA THR A 15 2.00 3.19 -13.13
C THR A 15 1.15 3.95 -14.13
N ASP A 16 1.33 5.27 -14.20
CA ASP A 16 0.79 6.11 -15.28
C ASP A 16 1.93 6.82 -16.01
N ASP A 17 1.64 7.84 -16.81
CA ASP A 17 2.65 8.55 -17.59
C ASP A 17 3.61 9.40 -16.73
N ASN A 18 3.20 9.78 -15.51
CA ASN A 18 3.90 10.73 -14.66
C ASN A 18 4.45 10.11 -13.37
N LEU A 19 3.90 9.00 -12.91
CA LEU A 19 4.14 8.45 -11.58
C LEU A 19 4.26 6.92 -11.61
N VAL A 20 5.08 6.43 -10.69
CA VAL A 20 5.09 5.04 -10.23
C VAL A 20 4.77 5.06 -8.75
N ILE A 21 3.77 4.26 -8.36
CA ILE A 21 3.43 4.08 -6.95
C ILE A 21 3.59 2.61 -6.63
N ASP A 22 4.43 2.32 -5.64
CA ASP A 22 4.65 0.97 -5.15
C ASP A 22 4.08 0.82 -3.75
N PHE A 23 3.33 -0.26 -3.54
CA PHE A 23 2.97 -0.76 -2.23
C PHE A 23 3.49 -2.18 -2.12
N TYR A 24 4.50 -2.38 -1.27
CA TYR A 24 5.22 -3.65 -1.19
C TYR A 24 5.11 -4.22 0.22
N VAL A 25 4.43 -5.36 0.37
CA VAL A 25 4.52 -6.21 1.56
C VAL A 25 5.66 -7.20 1.33
N ARG A 26 6.82 -6.93 1.95
CA ARG A 26 8.10 -7.63 1.73
C ARG A 26 8.20 -8.96 2.44
N GLN A 27 7.73 -9.00 3.68
CA GLN A 27 7.83 -10.15 4.55
C GLN A 27 6.47 -10.37 5.21
N PHE A 28 6.18 -11.64 5.47
CA PHE A 28 5.04 -12.06 6.28
C PHE A 28 5.51 -13.22 7.16
N ASP A 29 5.45 -13.02 8.47
CA ASP A 29 5.70 -14.07 9.45
C ASP A 29 4.36 -14.70 9.84
N GLU A 30 4.20 -15.99 9.52
CA GLU A 30 2.95 -16.71 9.82
C GLU A 30 2.71 -16.90 11.32
N ARG A 31 3.76 -16.90 12.16
CA ARG A 31 3.64 -17.12 13.61
C ARG A 31 3.09 -15.89 14.31
N THR A 32 3.57 -14.71 13.93
CA THR A 32 3.17 -13.43 14.50
C THR A 32 2.05 -12.77 13.70
N GLN A 33 1.74 -13.26 12.49
CA GLN A 33 0.82 -12.64 11.53
C GLN A 33 1.22 -11.20 11.18
N THR A 34 2.51 -10.87 11.31
CA THR A 34 3.05 -9.53 11.01
C THR A 34 3.79 -9.54 9.69
N GLY A 35 3.97 -8.36 9.12
CA GLY A 35 4.80 -8.18 7.93
C GLY A 35 5.66 -6.94 8.01
N LEU A 36 6.50 -6.76 6.99
CA LEU A 36 7.18 -5.50 6.74
C LEU A 36 6.67 -4.94 5.43
N SER A 37 6.26 -3.68 5.43
CA SER A 37 5.78 -2.99 4.24
C SER A 37 6.58 -1.74 3.95
N PHE A 38 6.59 -1.40 2.66
CA PHE A 38 7.22 -0.22 2.11
C PHE A 38 6.30 0.37 1.05
N PHE A 39 6.21 1.68 1.00
CA PHE A 39 5.40 2.41 0.03
C PHE A 39 6.19 3.57 -0.54
N THR A 40 6.09 3.78 -1.85
CA THR A 40 6.74 4.91 -2.54
C THR A 40 5.83 5.53 -3.58
N VAL A 41 6.05 6.83 -3.80
CA VAL A 41 5.51 7.60 -4.90
C VAL A 41 6.70 8.27 -5.58
N CYS A 42 7.00 7.84 -6.79
CA CYS A 42 8.13 8.33 -7.58
C CYS A 42 7.62 8.96 -8.88
N PRO A 43 8.08 10.15 -9.28
CA PRO A 43 7.84 10.69 -10.60
C PRO A 43 8.58 9.90 -11.69
N LYS A 44 7.98 9.81 -12.87
CA LYS A 44 8.62 9.30 -14.08
C LYS A 44 9.31 10.44 -14.81
N GLY A 45 10.64 10.50 -14.75
CA GLY A 45 11.44 11.53 -15.44
C GLY A 45 12.94 11.18 -15.53
N ASN A 46 13.62 11.75 -16.53
CA ASN A 46 14.99 11.41 -16.97
C ASN A 46 16.12 12.17 -16.24
N GLY A 47 15.92 12.61 -15.00
CA GLY A 47 16.97 13.30 -14.25
C GLY A 47 16.67 13.19 -12.77
N GLU A 48 17.47 12.36 -12.10
CA GLU A 48 17.44 12.05 -10.66
C GLU A 48 16.04 11.67 -10.14
N GLN A 49 15.81 10.36 -9.95
CA GLN A 49 14.58 9.81 -9.37
C GLN A 49 14.46 10.26 -7.90
N GLU A 50 14.00 11.47 -7.65
CA GLU A 50 13.62 11.91 -6.31
C GLU A 50 12.33 11.23 -5.92
N THR A 51 12.35 10.49 -4.81
CA THR A 51 11.13 9.94 -4.21
C THR A 51 10.32 11.10 -3.65
N ASN A 52 9.14 11.38 -4.22
CA ASN A 52 8.26 12.45 -3.74
C ASN A 52 7.74 12.13 -2.33
N TYR A 53 7.49 10.84 -2.08
CA TYR A 53 7.00 10.38 -0.80
C TYR A 53 7.29 8.90 -0.60
N GLU A 54 7.72 8.55 0.59
CA GLU A 54 7.87 7.18 1.04
C GLU A 54 7.49 6.97 2.51
N TRP A 55 7.11 5.74 2.82
CA TRP A 55 7.05 5.24 4.19
C TRP A 55 7.34 3.74 4.28
N GLN A 56 7.69 3.32 5.49
CA GLN A 56 7.84 1.92 5.88
C GLN A 56 7.17 1.66 7.23
N GLY A 57 6.75 0.42 7.46
CA GLY A 57 6.18 -0.01 8.73
C GLY A 57 5.55 -1.40 8.67
N ILE A 58 4.87 -1.79 9.73
CA ILE A 58 4.24 -3.10 9.88
C ILE A 58 2.75 -2.96 9.49
N PRO A 59 2.31 -3.55 8.37
CA PRO A 59 0.94 -3.42 7.92
C PRO A 59 0.01 -4.34 8.72
N VAL A 60 -1.13 -3.82 9.16
CA VAL A 60 -2.19 -4.54 9.86
C VAL A 60 -3.50 -4.38 9.10
N VAL A 61 -4.09 -5.49 8.66
CA VAL A 61 -5.37 -5.46 7.92
C VAL A 61 -6.53 -5.59 8.90
N LEU A 62 -7.32 -4.53 9.06
CA LEU A 62 -8.53 -4.53 9.87
C LEU A 62 -9.75 -4.84 9.01
N ASN A 63 -10.57 -5.79 9.46
CA ASN A 63 -11.79 -6.20 8.78
C ASN A 63 -13.00 -5.92 9.68
N THR A 64 -13.56 -4.71 9.58
CA THR A 64 -14.76 -4.32 10.34
C THR A 64 -16.04 -4.78 9.62
N PRO A 65 -17.04 -5.33 10.33
CA PRO A 65 -18.33 -5.69 9.72
C PRO A 65 -18.98 -4.50 9.01
N ASN A 66 -19.51 -4.72 7.80
CA ASN A 66 -20.20 -3.72 6.98
C ASN A 66 -19.34 -2.52 6.51
N GLU A 67 -18.03 -2.57 6.69
CA GLU A 67 -17.09 -1.55 6.22
C GLU A 67 -16.07 -2.14 5.23
N LEU A 68 -15.35 -1.26 4.53
CA LEU A 68 -14.18 -1.66 3.77
C LEU A 68 -13.06 -2.07 4.72
N ALA A 69 -12.27 -3.07 4.34
CA ALA A 69 -11.07 -3.39 5.09
C ALA A 69 -10.10 -2.20 5.04
N SER A 70 -9.47 -1.87 6.17
CA SER A 70 -8.42 -0.86 6.24
C SER A 70 -7.05 -1.48 6.46
N ILE A 71 -6.00 -0.73 6.11
CA ILE A 71 -4.62 -1.08 6.41
C ILE A 71 -4.10 0.00 7.37
N GLU A 72 -3.80 -0.40 8.60
CA GLU A 72 -3.07 0.43 9.57
C GLU A 72 -1.58 0.09 9.50
N ILE A 73 -0.72 1.08 9.75
CA ILE A 73 0.74 0.90 9.69
C ILE A 73 1.35 1.13 11.08
N ASP A 74 1.66 0.04 11.77
CA ASP A 74 2.36 0.08 13.04
C ASP A 74 3.84 0.46 12.83
N ASN A 75 4.40 1.25 13.76
CA ASN A 75 5.78 1.76 13.68
C ASN A 75 6.10 2.49 12.36
N LEU A 76 5.13 3.27 11.86
CA LEU A 76 5.26 4.06 10.65
C LEU A 76 6.48 4.98 10.73
N THR A 77 7.39 4.86 9.76
CA THR A 77 8.44 5.84 9.47
C THR A 77 8.15 6.39 8.09
N ALA A 78 7.85 7.68 7.98
CA ALA A 78 7.48 8.34 6.75
C ALA A 78 8.37 9.56 6.49
N SER A 79 8.58 9.86 5.21
CA SER A 79 9.24 11.08 4.74
C SER A 79 8.44 12.35 5.06
N GLU A 80 7.12 12.23 5.18
CA GLU A 80 6.19 13.30 5.57
C GLU A 80 5.24 12.81 6.67
N THR A 81 4.85 13.71 7.59
CA THR A 81 4.06 13.34 8.77
C THR A 81 2.56 13.20 8.48
N ASP A 82 1.99 14.05 7.62
CA ASP A 82 0.55 14.08 7.28
C ASP A 82 0.35 13.91 5.77
N SER A 83 0.34 12.66 5.31
CA SER A 83 0.16 12.34 3.89
C SER A 83 -1.11 11.53 3.67
N LYS A 84 -1.85 11.86 2.61
CA LYS A 84 -3.02 11.09 2.16
C LYS A 84 -2.75 9.59 1.95
N TYR A 85 -1.49 9.24 1.73
CA TYR A 85 -1.03 7.89 1.48
C TYR A 85 -0.88 7.02 2.75
N GLN A 86 -1.25 7.53 3.92
CA GLN A 86 -1.22 6.80 5.19
C GLN A 86 -2.61 6.25 5.59
N ASP A 87 -3.69 6.93 5.18
CA ASP A 87 -5.07 6.48 5.40
C ASP A 87 -5.52 5.54 4.28
N ILE A 88 -5.33 4.23 4.47
CA ILE A 88 -5.51 3.24 3.39
C ILE A 88 -6.72 2.34 3.64
N LYS A 89 -7.63 2.28 2.64
CA LYS A 89 -8.74 1.33 2.59
C LYS A 89 -8.64 0.45 1.34
N ILE A 90 -8.97 -0.83 1.48
CA ILE A 90 -9.03 -1.79 0.38
C ILE A 90 -10.42 -1.71 -0.24
N TRP A 91 -10.55 -0.95 -1.34
CA TRP A 91 -11.81 -0.76 -2.04
C TRP A 91 -12.26 -2.02 -2.80
N SER A 92 -11.33 -2.67 -3.50
CA SER A 92 -11.53 -3.96 -4.15
C SER A 92 -10.26 -4.79 -4.11
N PHE A 93 -10.39 -6.11 -4.08
CA PHE A 93 -9.25 -7.03 -4.01
C PHE A 93 -9.52 -8.32 -4.79
N GLU A 94 -8.67 -8.58 -5.78
CA GLU A 94 -8.64 -9.76 -6.62
C GLU A 94 -7.21 -10.35 -6.67
N ILE A 95 -7.04 -11.50 -7.32
CA ILE A 95 -5.79 -12.28 -7.23
C ILE A 95 -4.53 -11.51 -7.68
N ASN A 96 -4.67 -10.60 -8.65
CA ASN A 96 -3.56 -9.80 -9.20
C ASN A 96 -3.88 -8.30 -9.30
N GLN A 97 -5.02 -7.87 -8.78
CA GLN A 97 -5.49 -6.49 -8.86
C GLN A 97 -6.04 -6.06 -7.52
N MET A 98 -5.64 -4.86 -7.07
CA MET A 98 -6.11 -4.29 -5.82
C MET A 98 -6.37 -2.82 -6.03
N THR A 99 -7.55 -2.33 -5.65
CA THR A 99 -7.82 -0.90 -5.60
C THR A 99 -7.70 -0.42 -4.16
N LEU A 100 -6.78 0.51 -3.92
CA LEU A 100 -6.66 1.22 -2.66
C LEU A 100 -7.38 2.57 -2.75
N GLN A 101 -8.13 2.91 -1.71
CA GLN A 101 -8.65 4.24 -1.47
C GLN A 101 -7.79 4.93 -0.41
N PHE A 102 -7.35 6.16 -0.70
CA PHE A 102 -6.50 6.98 0.17
C PHE A 102 -7.31 8.01 0.97
N GLY A 103 -6.66 8.73 1.89
CA GLY A 103 -7.29 9.69 2.81
C GLY A 103 -8.01 10.85 2.11
N ASP A 104 -7.57 11.22 0.91
CA ASP A 104 -8.22 12.24 0.07
C ASP A 104 -9.41 11.69 -0.74
N GLY A 105 -9.74 10.41 -0.59
CA GLY A 105 -10.79 9.72 -1.32
C GLY A 105 -10.37 9.20 -2.70
N THR A 106 -9.15 9.49 -3.15
CA THR A 106 -8.61 8.98 -4.43
C THR A 106 -8.54 7.47 -4.41
N ARG A 107 -8.92 6.84 -5.53
CA ARG A 107 -8.83 5.39 -5.73
C ARG A 107 -7.79 5.09 -6.78
N ILE A 108 -6.83 4.25 -6.44
CA ILE A 108 -5.75 3.84 -7.35
C ILE A 108 -5.77 2.32 -7.46
N GLU A 109 -5.79 1.85 -8.70
CA GLU A 109 -5.68 0.44 -9.02
C GLU A 109 -4.23 0.03 -9.13
N PHE A 110 -3.84 -0.97 -8.36
CA PHE A 110 -2.52 -1.57 -8.38
C PHE A 110 -2.59 -2.95 -9.03
N GLN A 111 -1.55 -3.24 -9.81
CA GLN A 111 -1.34 -4.55 -10.41
C GLN A 111 -0.21 -5.26 -9.65
N LYS A 112 -0.44 -6.54 -9.34
CA LYS A 112 0.57 -7.36 -8.68
C LYS A 112 1.72 -7.64 -9.64
N ARG A 113 2.95 -7.36 -9.23
CA ARG A 113 4.18 -7.72 -9.95
C ARG A 113 4.72 -9.02 -9.37
N LEU A 114 4.96 -9.99 -10.26
CA LEU A 114 5.58 -11.28 -9.95
C LEU A 114 7.06 -11.12 -9.63
#